data_AF-A0A7X4FE52-F1
#
_entry.id   AF-A0A7X4FE52-F1
#
_cell.length_a   1.000
_cell.length_b   1.000
_cell.length_c   1.000
_cell.angle_alpha   90.00
_cell.angle_beta   90.00
_cell.angle_gamma   90.00
#
_symmetry.space_group_name_H-M   'P 1'
#
loop_
_entity.id
_entity.type
_entity.pdbx_description
1 polymer ?
#
loop_
_entity_poly.entity_id
_entity_poly.type
_entity_poly.pdbx_seq_one_letter_code
_entity_poly.pdbx_strand_id
1 'polypeptide(L)'
;MNDGFGEDQDLSQPLNEVMSGVPELNAEQREIHRNLKNIGEGMAAFYLDGLKILHDPNLQTAASLLGHIAKEIDSGLKHLLPPKEDVNKICQMFVGKNFGFAPPRILA
;
A
#
# COMPACT_ATOMS: atom_id res chain seq x y z
N MET A 1 -25.11 -65.70 -2.31
CA MET A 1 -24.63 -65.01 -3.52
C MET A 1 -24.91 -63.55 -3.30
N ASN A 2 -23.87 -62.78 -2.99
CA ASN A 2 -23.90 -61.33 -2.84
C ASN A 2 -22.93 -60.82 -3.90
N ASP A 3 -23.49 -60.11 -4.86
CA ASP A 3 -22.89 -59.50 -6.03
C ASP A 3 -21.97 -58.36 -5.63
N GLY A 4 -20.76 -58.40 -6.19
CA GLY A 4 -19.74 -57.37 -5.97
C GLY A 4 -20.17 -56.04 -6.59
N PHE A 5 -20.13 -55.00 -5.76
CA PHE A 5 -19.88 -53.63 -6.21
C PHE A 5 -18.64 -53.14 -5.47
N GLY A 6 -17.47 -53.44 -6.06
CA GLY A 6 -16.32 -52.58 -5.93
C GLY A 6 -16.36 -51.61 -7.10
N GLU A 7 -16.21 -50.32 -6.82
CA GLU A 7 -15.49 -49.31 -7.61
C GLU A 7 -15.79 -47.94 -7.00
N ASP A 8 -14.75 -47.41 -6.35
CA ASP A 8 -14.34 -46.01 -6.38
C ASP A 8 -15.39 -44.97 -5.98
N GLN A 9 -15.43 -44.66 -4.68
CA GLN A 9 -15.83 -43.32 -4.25
C GLN A 9 -14.77 -42.33 -4.74
N ASP A 10 -15.04 -41.80 -5.92
CA ASP A 10 -14.37 -40.68 -6.54
C ASP A 10 -14.15 -39.54 -5.53
N LEU A 11 -12.88 -39.19 -5.34
CA LEU A 11 -12.37 -38.08 -4.55
C LEU A 11 -12.65 -36.75 -5.26
N SER A 12 -13.90 -36.48 -5.62
CA SER A 12 -14.31 -35.14 -6.04
C SER A 12 -14.49 -34.26 -4.81
N GLN A 13 -13.35 -33.74 -4.34
CA GLN A 13 -13.25 -32.57 -3.48
C GLN A 13 -14.27 -31.51 -3.95
N PRO A 14 -15.01 -30.82 -3.04
CA PRO A 14 -15.73 -29.65 -3.49
C PRO A 14 -14.71 -28.67 -4.09
N LEU A 15 -14.94 -28.31 -5.35
CA LEU A 15 -14.28 -27.20 -6.03
C LEU A 15 -14.29 -26.02 -5.06
N ASN A 16 -13.16 -25.75 -4.43
CA ASN A 16 -12.95 -24.44 -3.84
C ASN A 16 -12.91 -23.48 -5.03
N GLU A 17 -14.03 -22.77 -5.13
CA GLU A 17 -14.28 -21.65 -6.00
C GLU A 17 -13.00 -20.85 -6.23
N VAL A 18 -12.83 -20.39 -7.46
CA VAL A 18 -11.86 -19.37 -7.84
C VAL A 18 -12.15 -18.13 -7.00
N MET A 19 -11.64 -18.10 -5.77
CA MET A 19 -11.73 -16.98 -4.87
C MET A 19 -10.80 -15.93 -5.47
N SER A 20 -11.42 -14.95 -6.12
CA SER A 20 -10.93 -13.58 -6.31
C SER A 20 -9.69 -13.33 -5.44
N GLY A 21 -8.51 -13.29 -6.09
CA GLY A 21 -7.19 -13.33 -5.46
C GLY A 21 -6.81 -12.08 -4.68
N VAL A 22 -7.68 -11.63 -3.78
CA VAL A 22 -7.38 -10.58 -2.82
C VAL A 22 -6.79 -11.27 -1.59
N PRO A 23 -5.52 -11.02 -1.24
CA PRO A 23 -4.90 -11.62 -0.07
C PRO A 23 -5.69 -11.24 1.19
N GLU A 24 -5.87 -12.19 2.11
CA GLU A 24 -6.49 -11.91 3.40
C GLU A 24 -5.63 -10.90 4.17
N LEU A 25 -6.17 -9.71 4.38
CA LEU A 25 -5.42 -8.62 5.01
C LEU A 25 -5.51 -8.71 6.53
N ASN A 26 -4.35 -8.69 7.18
CA ASN A 26 -4.29 -8.46 8.62
C ASN A 26 -4.71 -7.01 8.98
N ALA A 27 -4.82 -6.72 10.27
CA ALA A 27 -5.33 -5.43 10.74
C ALA A 27 -4.48 -4.24 10.25
N GLU A 28 -3.16 -4.36 10.28
CA GLU A 28 -2.22 -3.33 9.83
C GLU A 28 -2.31 -3.12 8.31
N GLN A 29 -2.31 -4.21 7.53
CA GLN A 29 -2.42 -4.15 6.08
C GLN A 29 -3.73 -3.52 5.62
N ARG A 30 -4.82 -3.78 6.34
CA ARG A 30 -6.14 -3.17 6.09
C ARG A 30 -6.12 -1.68 6.36
N GLU A 31 -5.45 -1.25 7.43
CA GLU A 31 -5.28 0.16 7.76
C GLU A 31 -4.43 0.89 6.73
N ILE A 32 -3.30 0.30 6.33
CA ILE A 32 -2.45 0.84 5.26
C ILE A 32 -3.25 0.98 3.96
N HIS A 33 -3.92 -0.08 3.52
CA HIS A 33 -4.75 -0.06 2.32
C HIS A 33 -5.84 1.03 2.39
N ARG A 34 -6.55 1.15 3.52
CA ARG A 34 -7.57 2.20 3.73
C ARG A 34 -6.97 3.60 3.61
N ASN A 35 -5.81 3.84 4.22
CA ASN A 35 -5.16 5.14 4.19
C ASN A 35 -4.65 5.49 2.77
N LEU A 36 -4.09 4.52 2.05
CA LEU A 36 -3.70 4.69 0.65
C LEU A 36 -4.92 4.93 -0.25
N LYS A 37 -6.06 4.28 0.03
CA LYS A 37 -7.31 4.51 -0.70
C LYS A 37 -7.84 5.92 -0.51
N ASN A 38 -7.74 6.47 0.70
CA ASN A 38 -8.11 7.86 0.99
C ASN A 38 -7.25 8.88 0.22
N ILE A 39 -6.03 8.49 -0.13
CA ILE A 39 -5.13 9.27 -0.98
C ILE A 39 -5.52 9.13 -2.45
N GLY A 40 -5.77 7.90 -2.90
CA GLY A 40 -6.27 7.62 -4.24
C GLY A 40 -6.37 6.14 -4.53
N GLU A 41 -7.38 5.75 -5.32
CA GLU A 41 -7.67 4.36 -5.69
C GLU A 41 -6.46 3.64 -6.30
N GLY A 42 -5.65 4.34 -7.10
CA GLY A 42 -4.44 3.77 -7.71
C GLY A 42 -3.39 3.33 -6.68
N MET A 43 -3.18 4.11 -5.61
CA MET A 43 -2.21 3.78 -4.57
C MET A 43 -2.64 2.54 -3.78
N ALA A 44 -3.94 2.42 -3.50
CA ALA A 44 -4.50 1.24 -2.86
C ALA A 44 -4.39 -0.01 -3.74
N ALA A 45 -4.63 0.12 -5.05
CA ALA A 45 -4.48 -0.97 -6.00
C ALA A 45 -3.04 -1.48 -6.06
N PHE A 46 -2.05 -0.58 -6.20
CA PHE A 46 -0.63 -0.94 -6.18
C PHE A 46 -0.24 -1.69 -4.91
N TYR A 47 -0.76 -1.29 -3.75
CA TYR A 47 -0.50 -1.98 -2.49
C TYR A 47 -1.03 -3.42 -2.49
N LEU A 48 -2.27 -3.63 -2.95
CA LEU A 48 -2.84 -4.98 -3.05
C LEU A 48 -2.07 -5.86 -4.02
N ASP A 49 -1.65 -5.32 -5.16
CA ASP A 49 -0.84 -6.05 -6.13
C ASP A 49 0.54 -6.41 -5.55
N GLY A 50 1.12 -5.52 -4.76
CA GLY A 50 2.34 -5.81 -4.00
C GLY A 50 2.17 -6.98 -3.04
N LEU A 51 1.05 -7.06 -2.32
CA LEU A 51 0.77 -8.18 -1.42
C LEU A 51 0.57 -9.50 -2.19
N LYS A 52 -0.12 -9.47 -3.34
CA LYS A 52 -0.26 -10.67 -4.19
C LYS A 52 1.10 -11.17 -4.67
N ILE A 53 1.94 -10.26 -5.17
CA ILE A 53 3.29 -10.57 -5.68
C ILE A 53 4.19 -11.09 -4.57
N LEU A 54 4.13 -10.51 -3.37
CA LEU A 54 4.94 -10.94 -2.23
C LEU A 54 4.68 -12.41 -1.86
N HIS A 55 3.45 -12.89 -2.10
CA HIS A 55 3.03 -14.25 -1.79
C HIS A 55 3.02 -15.20 -2.99
N ASP A 56 3.50 -14.76 -4.17
CA ASP A 56 3.62 -15.63 -5.35
C ASP A 56 5.02 -16.27 -5.44
N PRO A 57 5.17 -17.56 -5.10
CA PRO A 57 6.47 -18.24 -5.15
C PRO A 57 6.96 -18.52 -6.57
N ASN A 58 6.10 -18.41 -7.59
CA ASN A 58 6.43 -18.76 -8.97
C ASN A 58 6.94 -17.57 -9.79
N LEU A 59 6.83 -16.36 -9.24
CA LEU A 59 7.19 -15.14 -9.93
C LEU A 59 8.66 -14.80 -9.73
N GLN A 60 9.50 -15.21 -10.69
CA GLN A 60 10.95 -15.00 -10.64
C GLN A 60 11.37 -13.53 -10.53
N THR A 61 10.53 -12.60 -11.02
CA THR A 61 10.79 -11.15 -11.03
C THR A 61 10.11 -10.42 -9.87
N ALA A 62 9.60 -11.12 -8.85
CA ALA A 62 8.83 -10.53 -7.75
C ALA A 62 9.55 -9.33 -7.10
N ALA A 63 10.84 -9.46 -6.79
CA ALA A 63 11.63 -8.38 -6.19
C ALA A 63 11.67 -7.11 -7.07
N SER A 64 11.79 -7.28 -8.39
CA SER A 64 11.78 -6.15 -9.33
C SER A 64 10.41 -5.46 -9.36
N LEU A 65 9.32 -6.23 -9.47
CA LEU A 65 7.97 -5.67 -9.49
C LEU A 65 7.60 -4.99 -8.17
N LEU A 66 7.96 -5.56 -7.03
CA LEU A 66 7.79 -4.92 -5.72
C LEU A 66 8.55 -3.59 -5.63
N GLY A 67 9.76 -3.52 -6.19
CA GLY A 67 10.51 -2.28 -6.28
C GLY A 67 9.84 -1.21 -7.15
N HIS A 68 9.19 -1.61 -8.24
CA HIS A 68 8.41 -0.69 -9.08
C HIS A 68 7.15 -0.20 -8.36
N ILE A 69 6.40 -1.11 -7.75
CA ILE A 69 5.21 -0.77 -6.95
C ILE A 69 5.55 0.21 -5.83
N ALA A 70 6.65 -0.03 -5.11
CA ALA A 70 7.10 0.87 -4.06
C ALA A 70 7.42 2.29 -4.59
N LYS A 71 8.03 2.39 -5.78
CA LYS A 71 8.33 3.69 -6.42
C LYS A 71 7.06 4.43 -6.85
N GLU A 72 6.05 3.72 -7.36
CA GLU A 72 4.77 4.35 -7.72
C GLU A 72 4.06 4.90 -6.49
N ILE A 73 4.01 4.13 -5.39
CA ILE A 73 3.45 4.60 -4.12
C ILE A 73 4.22 5.80 -3.59
N ASP A 74 5.56 5.73 -3.52
CA ASP A 74 6.41 6.84 -3.06
C ASP A 74 6.24 8.10 -3.93
N SER A 75 6.17 7.95 -5.24
CA SER A 75 5.97 9.08 -6.17
C SER A 75 4.57 9.70 -6.00
N GLY A 76 3.54 8.88 -5.82
CA GLY A 76 2.19 9.34 -5.53
C GLY A 76 2.12 10.13 -4.22
N LEU A 77 2.77 9.64 -3.16
CA LEU A 77 2.84 10.33 -1.87
C LEU A 77 3.57 11.68 -1.96
N LYS A 78 4.69 11.75 -2.70
CA LYS A 78 5.43 12.99 -2.90
C LYS A 78 4.61 14.10 -3.55
N HIS A 79 3.66 13.74 -4.41
CA HIS A 79 2.80 14.72 -5.07
C HIS A 79 1.80 15.41 -4.11
N LEU A 80 1.53 14.79 -2.95
CA LEU A 80 0.65 15.34 -1.92
C LEU A 80 1.39 16.25 -0.94
N LEU A 81 2.72 16.11 -0.87
CA LEU A 81 3.53 16.90 0.02
C LEU A 81 3.85 18.25 -0.64
N PRO A 82 3.68 19.37 0.08
CA PRO A 82 4.05 20.67 -0.46
C PRO A 82 5.57 20.71 -0.77
N PRO A 83 5.99 21.51 -1.76
CA PRO A 83 7.40 21.77 -2.02
C PRO A 83 8.13 22.19 -0.75
N LYS A 84 9.42 21.86 -0.64
CA LYS A 84 10.22 22.19 0.56
C LYS A 84 10.22 23.69 0.85
N GLU A 85 10.15 24.54 -0.17
CA GLU A 85 10.06 25.99 -0.01
C GLU A 85 8.78 26.42 0.72
N ASP A 86 7.67 25.71 0.49
CA ASP A 86 6.38 26.02 1.11
C ASP A 86 6.27 25.43 2.52
N VAL A 87 6.91 24.30 2.79
CA VAL A 87 7.06 23.77 4.16
C VAL A 87 7.77 24.79 5.05
N ASN A 88 8.85 25.41 4.58
CA ASN A 88 9.58 26.42 5.35
C ASN A 88 8.73 27.67 5.62
N LYS A 89 7.94 28.13 4.65
CA LYS A 89 7.01 29.26 4.86
C LYS A 89 5.91 28.90 5.86
N ILE A 90 5.35 27.70 5.76
CA ILE A 90 4.35 27.18 6.71
C ILE A 90 4.96 27.15 8.12
N CYS A 91 6.14 26.55 8.29
CA CYS A 91 6.85 26.53 9.56
C CYS A 91 7.14 27.94 10.09
N GLN A 92 7.57 28.88 9.24
CA GLN A 92 7.77 30.28 9.64
C GLN A 92 6.48 30.99 10.03
N MET A 93 5.34 30.70 9.38
CA MET A 93 4.03 31.24 9.75
C MET A 93 3.55 30.70 11.10
N PHE A 94 3.87 29.45 11.44
CA PHE A 94 3.55 28.85 12.74
C PHE A 94 4.49 29.30 13.86
N VAL A 95 5.79 29.51 13.57
CA VAL A 95 6.79 30.01 14.55
C VAL A 95 6.65 31.52 14.77
N GLY A 96 6.38 32.29 13.71
CA GLY A 96 6.26 33.75 13.75
C GLY A 96 5.02 34.28 14.49
N LYS A 97 4.06 33.41 14.82
CA LYS A 97 2.89 33.80 15.62
C LYS A 97 3.15 33.84 17.14
N ASN A 98 4.30 33.36 17.64
CA ASN A 98 4.52 33.22 19.09
C ASN A 98 5.74 33.94 19.70
N PHE A 99 6.63 34.58 18.95
CA PHE A 99 7.64 35.45 19.59
C PHE A 99 7.91 36.68 18.74
N GLY A 100 7.66 37.85 19.34
CA GLY A 100 8.02 39.15 18.78
C GLY A 100 9.53 39.23 18.59
N PHE A 101 9.98 38.96 17.37
CA PHE A 101 11.36 39.22 16.98
C PHE A 101 11.38 40.57 16.29
N ALA A 102 11.82 41.61 17.01
CA ALA A 102 12.17 42.87 16.38
C ALA A 102 13.36 42.61 15.42
N PRO A 103 13.31 43.07 14.16
CA PRO A 103 14.41 42.88 13.24
C PRO A 103 15.69 43.57 13.79
N PRO A 104 16.89 42.99 13.55
CA PRO A 104 18.12 43.57 14.03
C PRO A 104 18.31 44.96 13.40
N ARG A 105 18.42 45.98 14.26
CA ARG A 105 18.84 47.32 13.84
C ARG A 105 20.28 47.24 13.37
N ILE A 106 20.49 47.32 12.05
CA ILE A 106 21.79 47.60 11.49
C ILE A 106 22.07 49.08 11.80
N LEU A 107 23.01 49.34 12.72
CA LEU A 107 23.58 50.66 12.91
C LEU A 107 24.44 50.95 11.68
N ALA A 108 24.04 51.97 10.91
CA ALA A 108 24.82 52.56 9.84
C ALA A 108 26.01 53.36 10.38
#